data_AF-A0A7C2NXM5-F1
#
_entry.id   AF-A0A7C2NXM5-F1
#
_cell.length_a   1.000
_cell.length_b   1.000
_cell.length_c   1.000
_cell.angle_alpha   90.00
_cell.angle_beta   90.00
_cell.angle_gamma   90.00
#
_symmetry.space_group_name_H-M   'P 1'
#
loop_
_entity.id
_entity.type
_entity.pdbx_description
1 polymer ?
#
loop_
_entity_poly.entity_id
_entity_poly.type
_entity_poly.pdbx_seq_one_letter_code
_entity_poly.pdbx_strand_id
1 'polypeptide(L)'
;MPRLLLLAFESPPHPDAVCHPATEDDVRFAIELLSLSAPHRRQLAHRLRRYLATQADVAPWSRLGVPCRRRTGLYFIVPWRLAKWLAAVLPAADGLIERTTRRLERWLTQPAASPVINATALSL
;
A
#
# COMPACT_ATOMS: atom_id res chain seq x y z
N MET A 1 -15.54 5.67 -16.37
CA MET A 1 -14.10 5.88 -16.15
C MET A 1 -13.66 5.04 -14.96
N PRO A 2 -12.49 4.38 -14.99
CA PRO A 2 -11.99 3.63 -13.84
C PRO A 2 -11.78 4.59 -12.66
N ARG A 3 -12.35 4.24 -11.51
CA ARG A 3 -12.21 5.02 -10.28
C ARG A 3 -10.84 4.76 -9.68
N LEU A 4 -10.09 5.82 -9.39
CA LEU A 4 -8.77 5.73 -8.78
C LEU A 4 -8.76 6.33 -7.38
N LEU A 5 -7.99 5.71 -6.49
CA LEU A 5 -7.67 6.23 -5.17
C LEU A 5 -6.19 6.58 -5.12
N LEU A 6 -5.85 7.78 -4.68
CA LEU A 6 -4.45 8.11 -4.45
C LEU A 6 -4.01 7.58 -3.07
N LEU A 7 -3.15 6.57 -3.08
CA LEU A 7 -2.48 6.07 -1.88
C LEU A 7 -1.15 6.80 -1.69
N ALA A 8 -1.11 7.67 -0.69
CA ALA A 8 0.07 8.46 -0.35
C ALA A 8 0.63 8.10 1.02
N PHE A 9 1.95 8.17 1.15
CA PHE A 9 2.68 8.08 2.41
C PHE A 9 3.86 9.04 2.37
N GLU A 10 3.99 9.90 3.39
CA GLU A 10 4.92 11.04 3.47
C GLU A 10 4.81 12.04 2.30
N SER A 11 5.43 13.21 2.47
CA SER A 11 5.50 14.26 1.44
C SER A 11 6.94 14.44 0.95
N PRO A 12 7.18 14.69 -0.35
CA PRO A 12 8.50 15.10 -0.83
C PRO A 12 9.01 16.32 -0.05
N PRO A 13 10.32 16.39 0.30
CA PRO A 13 11.42 15.56 -0.18
C PRO A 13 11.72 14.31 0.67
N HIS A 14 10.79 13.84 1.52
CA HIS A 14 11.04 12.69 2.39
C HIS A 14 11.47 11.43 1.60
N PRO A 15 12.49 10.67 2.04
CA PRO A 15 12.98 9.48 1.31
C PRO A 15 11.91 8.40 1.12
N ASP A 16 11.00 8.27 2.09
CA ASP A 16 9.87 7.33 2.02
C ASP A 16 8.65 7.86 1.27
N ALA A 17 8.69 9.09 0.76
CA ALA A 17 7.58 9.67 0.00
C ALA A 17 7.17 8.74 -1.15
N VAL A 18 5.88 8.43 -1.22
CA VAL A 18 5.29 7.62 -2.27
C VAL A 18 3.87 8.04 -2.56
N CYS A 19 3.52 7.98 -3.83
CA CYS A 19 2.20 8.30 -4.35
C CYS A 19 1.82 7.27 -5.42
N HIS A 20 0.87 6.38 -5.09
CA HIS A 20 0.40 5.30 -5.96
C HIS A 20 -1.06 5.55 -6.39
N PRO A 21 -1.37 5.64 -7.69
CA PRO A 21 -2.74 5.65 -8.17
C PRO A 21 -3.31 4.22 -8.10
N ALA A 22 -4.06 3.94 -7.05
CA ALA A 22 -4.63 2.62 -6.80
C ALA A 22 -5.93 2.40 -7.57
N THR A 23 -6.01 1.24 -8.22
CA THR A 23 -7.26 0.68 -8.74
C THR A 23 -8.08 0.06 -7.63
N GLU A 24 -9.32 -0.33 -7.93
CA GLU A 24 -10.16 -1.05 -6.96
C GLU A 24 -9.53 -2.37 -6.49
N ASP A 25 -8.88 -3.09 -7.40
CA ASP A 25 -8.22 -4.36 -7.08
C ASP A 25 -6.98 -4.16 -6.20
N ASP A 26 -6.20 -3.09 -6.42
CA ASP A 26 -5.11 -2.68 -5.52
C ASP A 26 -5.63 -2.42 -4.10
N VAL A 27 -6.76 -1.71 -3.98
CA VAL A 27 -7.36 -1.36 -2.69
C VAL A 27 -7.86 -2.61 -1.97
N ARG A 28 -8.56 -3.51 -2.68
CA ARG A 28 -9.01 -4.79 -2.12
C ARG A 28 -7.82 -5.64 -1.65
N PHE A 29 -6.76 -5.69 -2.45
CA PHE A 29 -5.54 -6.41 -2.10
C PHE A 29 -4.84 -5.78 -0.88
N ALA A 30 -4.77 -4.45 -0.79
CA ALA A 30 -4.23 -3.77 0.38
C ALA A 30 -5.01 -4.11 1.67
N ILE A 31 -6.35 -4.08 1.63
CA ILE A 31 -7.21 -4.48 2.76
C ILE A 31 -6.92 -5.92 3.18
N GLU A 32 -6.80 -6.83 2.21
CA GLU A 32 -6.46 -8.23 2.46
C GLU A 32 -5.16 -8.37 3.29
N LEU A 33 -4.12 -7.62 2.91
CA LEU A 33 -2.84 -7.64 3.63
C LEU A 33 -2.90 -6.93 4.98
N LEU A 34 -3.66 -5.84 5.12
CA LEU A 34 -3.86 -5.12 6.38
C LEU A 34 -4.60 -5.95 7.43
N SER A 35 -5.43 -6.89 6.99
CA SER A 35 -6.17 -7.81 7.88
C SER A 35 -5.34 -9.02 8.35
N LEU A 36 -4.09 -9.16 7.91
CA LEU A 36 -3.16 -10.16 8.46
C LEU A 36 -2.81 -9.82 9.93
N SER A 37 -2.36 -10.81 10.69
CA SER A 37 -1.86 -10.59 12.06
C SER A 37 -0.63 -9.67 12.06
N ALA A 38 -0.45 -8.89 13.14
CA ALA A 38 0.69 -7.99 13.30
C ALA A 38 2.07 -8.61 12.97
N PRO A 39 2.43 -9.84 13.45
CA PRO A 39 3.70 -10.45 13.09
C PRO A 39 3.82 -10.73 11.59
N HIS A 40 2.75 -11.20 10.93
CA HIS A 40 2.76 -11.44 9.48
C HIS A 40 2.88 -10.13 8.69
N ARG A 41 2.20 -9.07 9.10
CA ARG A 41 2.31 -7.75 8.44
C ARG A 41 3.74 -7.19 8.54
N ARG A 42 4.36 -7.29 9.72
CA ARG A 42 5.76 -6.86 9.92
C ARG A 42 6.73 -7.68 9.07
N GLN A 43 6.54 -8.99 9.02
CA GLN A 43 7.37 -9.88 8.19
C GLN A 43 7.23 -9.54 6.70
N LEU A 44 6.00 -9.32 6.23
CA LEU A 44 5.74 -8.93 4.84
C LEU A 44 6.36 -7.57 4.52
N ALA A 45 6.18 -6.57 5.39
CA ALA A 45 6.79 -5.25 5.23
C ALA A 45 8.32 -5.35 5.09
N HIS A 46 8.97 -6.16 5.93
CA HIS A 46 10.41 -6.39 5.84
C HIS A 46 10.83 -7.03 4.51
N ARG A 47 10.08 -8.03 4.02
CA ARG A 47 10.35 -8.66 2.72
C ARG A 47 10.19 -7.67 1.56
N LEU A 48 9.14 -6.85 1.58
CA LEU A 48 8.92 -5.81 0.58
C LEU A 48 10.06 -4.79 0.57
N ARG A 49 10.52 -4.33 1.74
CA ARG A 49 11.67 -3.41 1.86
C ARG A 49 12.93 -4.01 1.26
N ARG A 50 13.24 -5.29 1.56
CA ARG A 50 14.40 -5.97 0.98
C ARG A 50 14.32 -6.04 -0.55
N TYR A 51 13.16 -6.38 -1.10
CA TYR A 51 12.97 -6.45 -2.55
C TYR A 51 13.02 -5.07 -3.23
N LEU A 52 12.51 -4.02 -2.57
CA LEU A 52 12.63 -2.65 -3.07
C LEU A 52 14.09 -2.17 -3.04
N ALA A 53 14.85 -2.55 -2.02
CA ALA A 53 16.27 -2.22 -1.91
C ALA A 53 17.11 -2.85 -3.03
N THR A 54 16.78 -4.07 -3.51
CA THR A 54 17.48 -4.66 -4.65
C THR A 54 17.21 -3.95 -5.98
N GLN A 55 16.27 -3.00 -6.01
CA GLN A 55 15.92 -2.20 -7.17
C GLN A 55 16.22 -0.71 -6.98
N ALA A 56 16.98 -0.34 -5.94
CA ALA A 56 17.25 1.06 -5.60
C ALA A 56 17.93 1.80 -6.75
N ASP A 57 18.94 1.17 -7.37
CA ASP A 57 19.73 1.72 -8.48
C ASP A 57 19.06 1.61 -9.84
N VAL A 58 17.90 0.95 -9.91
CA VAL A 58 17.12 0.80 -11.14
C VAL A 58 16.24 2.03 -11.33
N ALA A 59 16.24 2.58 -12.55
CA ALA A 59 15.40 3.70 -12.92
C ALA A 59 13.91 3.40 -12.66
N PRO A 60 13.10 4.38 -12.20
CA PRO A 60 11.73 4.13 -11.76
C PRO A 60 10.80 3.45 -12.77
N TRP A 61 11.03 3.64 -14.07
CA TRP A 61 10.25 3.01 -15.16
C TRP A 61 10.67 1.57 -15.46
N SER A 62 11.84 1.14 -14.99
CA SER A 62 12.38 -0.21 -15.17
C SER A 62 12.22 -1.09 -13.93
N ARG A 63 11.65 -0.54 -12.84
CA ARG A 63 11.42 -1.29 -11.60
C ARG A 63 10.32 -2.33 -11.78
N LEU A 64 10.64 -3.57 -11.44
CA LEU A 64 9.75 -4.71 -11.53
C LEU A 64 8.75 -4.74 -10.37
N GLY A 65 7.55 -5.24 -10.67
CA GLY A 65 6.55 -5.54 -9.65
C GLY A 65 7.01 -6.63 -8.69
N VAL A 66 6.41 -6.66 -7.51
CA VAL A 66 6.67 -7.65 -6.47
C VAL A 66 5.57 -8.70 -6.51
N PRO A 67 5.88 -9.99 -6.72
CA PRO A 67 4.87 -11.03 -6.63
C PRO A 67 4.46 -11.23 -5.17
N CYS A 68 3.18 -11.01 -4.87
CA CYS A 68 2.60 -11.24 -3.55
C CYS A 68 1.45 -12.24 -3.65
N ARG A 69 1.35 -13.15 -2.68
CA ARG A 69 0.33 -14.20 -2.68
C ARG A 69 -0.98 -13.67 -2.08
N ARG A 70 -2.09 -13.91 -2.78
CA ARG A 70 -3.45 -13.69 -2.27
C ARG A 70 -3.91 -14.83 -1.38
N ARG A 71 -4.95 -14.60 -0.59
CA ARG A 71 -5.69 -15.59 0.18
C ARG A 71 -6.23 -16.74 -0.67
N THR A 72 -6.58 -16.45 -1.93
CA THR A 72 -7.01 -17.47 -2.91
C THR A 72 -5.88 -18.41 -3.32
N GLY A 73 -4.64 -18.13 -2.92
CA GLY A 73 -3.46 -18.89 -3.28
C GLY A 73 -2.76 -18.41 -4.55
N LEU A 74 -3.42 -17.59 -5.37
CA LEU A 74 -2.87 -17.00 -6.59
C LEU A 74 -1.91 -15.84 -6.31
N TYR A 75 -1.05 -15.52 -7.28
CA TYR A 75 -0.15 -14.37 -7.19
C TYR A 75 -0.78 -13.10 -7.76
N PHE A 76 -0.53 -11.99 -7.08
CA PHE A 76 -0.80 -10.64 -7.52
C PHE A 76 0.51 -9.90 -7.69
N ILE A 77 0.74 -9.30 -8.86
CA ILE A 77 1.97 -8.55 -9.14
C ILE A 77 1.77 -7.12 -8.66
N VAL A 78 2.35 -6.80 -7.50
CA VAL A 78 2.25 -5.50 -6.84
C VAL A 78 3.20 -4.51 -7.51
N PRO A 79 2.72 -3.40 -8.11
CA PRO A 79 3.60 -2.37 -8.64
C PRO A 79 4.54 -1.80 -7.57
N TRP A 80 5.76 -1.39 -7.94
CA TRP A 80 6.77 -0.98 -6.95
C TRP A 80 6.31 0.17 -6.04
N ARG A 81 5.46 1.10 -6.55
CA ARG A 81 4.89 2.19 -5.74
C ARG A 81 3.91 1.68 -4.70
N LEU A 82 3.03 0.76 -5.08
CA LEU A 82 2.13 0.08 -4.14
C LEU A 82 2.93 -0.74 -3.12
N ALA A 83 3.97 -1.44 -3.54
CA ALA A 83 4.85 -2.18 -2.65
C ALA A 83 5.56 -1.26 -1.65
N LYS A 84 6.02 -0.08 -2.08
CA LYS A 84 6.63 0.93 -1.20
C LYS A 84 5.60 1.47 -0.19
N TRP A 85 4.38 1.75 -0.63
CA TRP A 85 3.30 2.16 0.27
C TRP A 85 2.95 1.07 1.30
N LEU A 86 2.79 -0.18 0.86
CA LEU A 86 2.55 -1.34 1.74
C LEU A 86 3.69 -1.54 2.74
N ALA A 87 4.95 -1.42 2.29
CA ALA A 87 6.12 -1.53 3.15
C ALA A 87 6.17 -0.45 4.26
N ALA A 88 5.54 0.70 4.04
CA ALA A 88 5.41 1.75 5.03
C ALA A 88 4.23 1.54 5.99
N VAL A 89 3.07 1.13 5.47
CA VAL A 89 1.82 1.06 6.24
C VAL A 89 1.65 -0.25 7.01
N LEU A 90 2.05 -1.40 6.46
CA LEU A 90 1.85 -2.71 7.10
C LEU A 90 2.42 -2.86 8.53
N PRO A 91 3.62 -2.32 8.87
CA PRO A 91 4.18 -2.46 10.20
C PRO A 91 3.63 -1.45 11.22
N ALA A 92 2.69 -0.59 10.83
CA ALA A 92 2.09 0.41 11.70
C ALA A 92 1.35 -0.20 12.91
N ALA A 93 1.12 0.64 13.92
CA ALA A 93 0.29 0.29 15.08
C ALA A 93 -1.15 -0.03 14.67
N ASP A 94 -1.82 -0.91 15.43
CA ASP A 94 -3.15 -1.42 15.08
C ASP A 94 -4.19 -0.31 14.89
N GLY A 95 -4.11 0.78 15.66
CA GLY A 95 -4.99 1.93 15.48
C GLY A 95 -4.85 2.62 14.12
N LEU A 96 -3.63 2.70 13.57
CA LEU A 96 -3.40 3.26 12.23
C LEU A 96 -3.84 2.28 11.14
N ILE A 97 -3.61 0.98 11.34
CA ILE A 97 -4.08 -0.09 10.45
C ILE A 97 -5.61 -0.03 10.35
N GLU A 98 -6.30 -0.01 11.48
CA GLU A 98 -7.77 0.03 11.53
C GLU A 98 -8.33 1.28 10.84
N ARG A 99 -7.77 2.47 11.13
CA ARG A 99 -8.18 3.72 10.46
C ARG A 99 -7.96 3.64 8.96
N THR A 100 -6.84 3.09 8.52
CA THR A 100 -6.50 2.96 7.09
C THR A 100 -7.47 2.00 6.41
N THR A 101 -7.68 0.80 6.97
CA THR A 101 -8.63 -0.18 6.47
C THR A 101 -10.04 0.41 6.34
N ARG A 102 -10.56 1.05 7.40
CA ARG A 102 -11.88 1.71 7.37
C ARG A 102 -11.99 2.81 6.31
N ARG A 103 -10.90 3.51 5.97
CA ARG A 103 -10.90 4.52 4.89
C ARG A 103 -10.97 3.85 3.52
N LEU A 104 -10.17 2.80 3.31
CA LEU A 104 -10.18 2.02 2.08
C LEU A 104 -11.55 1.37 1.83
N GLU A 105 -12.15 0.76 2.85
CA GLU A 105 -13.50 0.17 2.79
C GLU A 105 -14.59 1.21 2.49
N ARG A 106 -14.50 2.40 3.10
CA ARG A 106 -15.41 3.51 2.79
C ARG A 106 -15.26 3.96 1.35
N TRP A 107 -14.04 4.06 0.83
CA TRP A 107 -13.84 4.38 -0.57
C TRP A 107 -14.46 3.30 -1.47
N LEU A 108 -14.30 2.02 -1.18
CA LEU A 108 -14.92 0.94 -1.95
C LEU A 108 -16.46 1.02 -1.98
N THR A 109 -17.08 1.41 -0.86
CA THR A 109 -18.54 1.41 -0.69
C THR A 109 -19.21 2.72 -1.13
N GLN A 110 -18.54 3.86 -1.07
CA GLN A 110 -19.12 5.15 -1.47
C GLN A 110 -19.17 5.28 -3.00
N PRO A 111 -20.31 5.64 -3.61
CA PRO A 111 -20.34 6.06 -5.01
C PRO A 111 -19.53 7.36 -5.18
N ALA A 112 -18.86 7.50 -6.33
CA ALA A 112 -17.75 8.42 -6.56
C ALA A 112 -17.99 9.89 -6.13
N ALA A 113 -17.52 10.25 -4.94
CA ALA A 113 -17.27 11.63 -4.55
C ALA A 113 -15.91 11.72 -3.79
N SER A 114 -14.92 12.26 -4.51
CA SER A 114 -13.55 12.68 -4.12
C SER A 114 -12.49 11.64 -3.68
N PRO A 115 -11.19 11.86 -4.05
CA PRO A 115 -10.31 10.76 -4.50
C PRO A 115 -8.98 10.58 -3.72
N VAL A 116 -8.80 11.14 -2.53
CA VAL A 116 -7.50 11.08 -1.83
C VAL A 116 -7.66 10.58 -0.39
N ILE A 117 -6.99 9.45 -0.09
CA ILE A 117 -6.82 8.96 1.27
C ILE A 117 -5.34 9.08 1.64
N ASN A 118 -5.01 10.10 2.43
CA ASN A 118 -3.67 10.24 3.02
C ASN A 118 -3.54 9.29 4.23
N ALA A 119 -2.52 8.43 4.25
CA ALA A 119 -2.21 7.60 5.41
C ALA A 119 -1.55 8.39 6.56
N THR A 120 -1.15 9.65 6.32
CA THR A 120 -0.31 10.51 7.18
C THR A 120 -1.05 11.24 8.32
N ALA A 121 -2.22 10.78 8.76
CA ALA A 121 -2.86 11.41 9.92
C ALA A 121 -2.25 10.89 11.24
N LEU A 122 -1.25 11.65 11.71
CA LEU A 122 -0.78 11.85 13.10
C LEU A 122 0.42 11.02 13.58
N SER A 123 1.62 11.55 13.29
CA SER A 123 2.57 11.78 14.39
C SER A 123 2.13 13.06 15.10
N LEU A 124 1.43 12.89 16.23
CA LEU A 124 1.36 13.73 17.44
C LEU A 124 0.33 13.08 18.37
#